data_AF-A0A4Y7QDB0-F1
#
_entry.id   AF-A0A4Y7QDB0-F1
#
_cell.length_a   1.000
_cell.length_b   1.000
_cell.length_c   1.000
_cell.angle_alpha   90.00
_cell.angle_beta   90.00
_cell.angle_gamma   90.00
#
_symmetry.space_group_name_H-M   'P 1'
#
loop_
_entity.id
_entity.type
_entity.pdbx_description
1 polymer ?
#
loop_
_entity_poly.entity_id
_entity_poly.type
_entity_poly.pdbx_seq_one_letter_code
_entity_poly.pdbx_strand_id
1 'polypeptide(L)'
;MAPLVMFPLPLPAVPPPGYGWAEREFSDLSTSTAFNAGIDERDTFLGKRACIVCGINSRPTLHRCHIIPEIEQDTCNPKHEPRDGMIMCSNHQNLFDVYCFFIRYIPNSRRFVFINYSDLPELLPFHDKAIALDINDRYAPFPSLFILHEMRVRGFYPFEPVAQAIPDDTPWQDLITSNGVFNINSGTFNRSSNRSNSIPTRPQLESNTMTVGNASSGTPLLPLNQDVIAEILAATHAMPSWKACQMEGTDWTGTAEENIQKYVSSIGMQDEFRIPGDREASP
;
A
#
# COMPACT_ATOMS: atom_id res chain seq x y z
N MET A 1 -33.11 4.87 -4.15
CA MET A 1 -31.76 5.47 -4.17
C MET A 1 -31.94 6.98 -4.32
N ALA A 2 -31.34 7.77 -3.42
CA ALA A 2 -31.36 9.22 -3.56
C ALA A 2 -30.51 9.62 -4.79
N PRO A 3 -30.96 10.56 -5.63
CA PRO A 3 -30.20 11.01 -6.78
C PRO A 3 -28.87 11.65 -6.33
N LEU A 4 -27.79 11.31 -7.03
CA LEU A 4 -26.48 11.92 -6.80
C LEU A 4 -26.54 13.40 -7.16
N VAL A 5 -26.07 14.25 -6.26
CA VAL A 5 -25.97 15.70 -6.50
C VAL A 5 -24.89 15.93 -7.54
N MET A 6 -25.26 16.50 -8.69
CA MET A 6 -24.30 16.87 -9.72
C MET A 6 -23.67 18.22 -9.38
N PHE A 7 -22.33 18.28 -9.35
CA PHE A 7 -21.59 19.51 -9.18
C PHE A 7 -21.25 20.13 -10.54
N PRO A 8 -21.53 21.42 -10.76
CA PRO A 8 -21.14 22.09 -11.99
C PRO A 8 -19.62 22.24 -12.05
N LEU A 9 -19.05 21.99 -13.23
CA LEU A 9 -17.63 22.21 -13.54
C LEU A 9 -17.43 23.53 -14.31
N PRO A 10 -16.28 24.23 -14.14
CA PRO A 10 -15.17 23.87 -13.24
C PRO A 10 -15.55 24.08 -11.77
N LEU A 11 -15.02 23.22 -10.90
CA LEU A 11 -15.22 23.38 -9.46
C LEU A 11 -14.66 24.74 -9.03
N PRO A 12 -15.38 25.49 -8.18
CA PRO A 12 -14.86 26.73 -7.63
C PRO A 12 -13.58 26.46 -6.85
N ALA A 13 -12.61 27.38 -6.91
CA ALA A 13 -11.32 27.27 -6.23
C ALA A 13 -11.42 27.30 -4.68
N VAL A 14 -12.64 27.42 -4.14
CA VAL A 14 -12.92 27.51 -2.72
C VAL A 14 -13.91 26.40 -2.38
N PRO A 15 -13.65 25.58 -1.34
CA PRO A 15 -14.55 24.52 -0.93
C PRO A 15 -15.94 25.08 -0.55
N PRO A 16 -17.02 24.28 -0.67
CA PRO A 16 -18.37 24.73 -0.37
C PRO A 16 -18.51 25.27 1.08
N PRO A 17 -19.42 26.22 1.33
CA PRO A 17 -19.72 26.68 2.68
C PRO A 17 -20.01 25.50 3.64
N GLY A 18 -19.34 25.45 4.79
CA GLY A 18 -19.38 24.33 5.73
C GLY A 18 -18.20 23.35 5.62
N TYR A 19 -17.39 23.44 4.55
CA TYR A 19 -16.13 22.69 4.40
C TYR A 19 -14.89 23.54 4.71
N GLY A 20 -15.05 24.84 5.01
CA GLY A 20 -13.96 25.70 5.47
C GLY A 20 -13.65 25.46 6.95
N TRP A 21 -12.45 24.97 7.25
CA TRP A 21 -11.99 24.71 8.61
C TRP A 21 -11.10 25.86 9.09
N ALA A 22 -11.72 26.87 9.73
CA ALA A 22 -11.02 28.06 10.21
C ALA A 22 -10.14 27.83 11.45
N GLU A 23 -10.22 26.66 12.08
CA GLU A 23 -9.60 26.36 13.38
C GLU A 23 -8.45 25.33 13.31
N ARG A 24 -7.99 24.94 12.11
CA ARG A 24 -6.78 24.10 12.00
C ARG A 24 -5.54 24.98 11.82
N GLU A 25 -4.63 24.93 12.79
CA GLU A 25 -3.22 24.89 12.43
C GLU A 25 -3.03 23.61 11.61
N PHE A 26 -2.52 23.76 10.38
CA PHE A 26 -2.04 22.59 9.66
C PHE A 26 -0.98 21.94 10.54
N SER A 27 -1.19 20.67 10.92
CA SER A 27 -0.13 19.92 11.57
C SER A 27 0.98 19.75 10.53
N ASP A 28 2.02 20.58 10.66
CA ASP A 28 3.23 20.55 9.83
C ASP A 28 4.07 19.28 10.06
N LEU A 29 3.65 18.41 11.00
CA LEU A 29 4.44 17.29 11.51
C LEU A 29 3.74 15.95 11.29
N SER A 30 3.24 15.71 10.08
CA SER A 30 3.22 14.33 9.61
C SER A 30 4.66 13.96 9.28
N THR A 31 5.29 13.14 10.12
CA THR A 31 6.73 12.86 9.97
C THR A 31 6.93 11.69 9.03
N SER A 32 7.95 11.78 8.17
CA SER A 32 8.44 10.67 7.34
C SER A 32 8.73 9.39 8.16
N THR A 33 8.90 9.52 9.48
CA THR A 33 9.04 8.43 10.44
C THR A 33 7.86 7.47 10.44
N ALA A 34 6.61 7.94 10.44
CA ALA A 34 5.42 7.07 10.50
C ALA A 34 5.27 6.25 9.20
N PHE A 35 5.47 6.92 8.06
CA PHE A 35 5.54 6.28 6.75
C PHE A 35 6.62 5.18 6.71
N ASN A 36 7.85 5.55 7.10
CA ASN A 36 8.98 4.64 7.11
C ASN A 36 8.76 3.44 8.04
N ALA A 37 8.20 3.67 9.22
CA ALA A 37 7.95 2.63 10.22
C ALA A 37 6.85 1.65 9.75
N GLY A 38 5.74 2.15 9.20
CA GLY A 38 4.66 1.29 8.71
C GLY A 38 5.11 0.39 7.55
N ILE A 39 5.91 0.93 6.63
CA ILE A 39 6.49 0.16 5.52
C ILE A 39 7.53 -0.84 6.04
N ASP A 40 8.43 -0.41 6.93
CA ASP A 40 9.44 -1.28 7.52
C ASP A 40 8.80 -2.45 8.28
N GLU A 41 7.71 -2.21 9.02
CA GLU A 41 6.97 -3.25 9.74
C GLU A 41 6.30 -4.24 8.78
N ARG A 42 5.65 -3.71 7.72
CA ARG A 42 4.94 -4.54 6.73
C ARG A 42 5.90 -5.41 5.91
N ASP A 43 7.00 -4.84 5.43
CA ASP A 43 7.94 -5.46 4.50
C ASP A 43 9.15 -6.09 5.22
N THR A 44 8.96 -6.41 6.51
CA THR A 44 9.88 -7.22 7.31
C THR A 44 9.44 -8.68 7.32
N PHE A 45 10.31 -9.54 6.81
CA PHE A 45 10.12 -10.99 6.77
C PHE A 45 11.20 -11.67 7.59
N LEU A 46 10.80 -12.60 8.46
CA LEU A 46 11.72 -13.31 9.36
C LEU A 46 12.63 -12.34 10.15
N GLY A 47 12.09 -11.20 10.58
CA GLY A 47 12.78 -10.14 11.32
C GLY A 47 13.77 -9.29 10.51
N LYS A 48 13.78 -9.41 9.18
CA LYS A 48 14.61 -8.57 8.30
C LYS A 48 13.74 -7.89 7.23
N ARG A 49 13.97 -6.59 7.03
CA ARG A 49 13.43 -5.87 5.86
C ARG A 49 13.92 -6.53 4.58
N ALA A 50 13.06 -6.70 3.60
CA ALA A 50 13.43 -7.27 2.31
C ALA A 50 12.70 -6.57 1.16
N CYS A 51 13.29 -6.66 -0.04
CA CYS A 51 12.61 -6.26 -1.25
C CYS A 51 11.38 -7.14 -1.48
N ILE A 52 10.22 -6.54 -1.71
CA ILE A 52 8.96 -7.28 -1.92
C ILE A 52 8.97 -8.15 -3.18
N VAL A 53 9.82 -7.84 -4.17
CA VAL A 53 9.92 -8.56 -5.45
C VAL A 53 10.88 -9.74 -5.33
N CYS A 54 12.13 -9.48 -4.93
CA CYS A 54 13.19 -10.50 -4.95
C CYS A 54 13.66 -10.97 -3.57
N GLY A 55 13.09 -10.49 -2.47
CA GLY A 55 13.46 -10.96 -1.13
C GLY A 55 14.89 -10.65 -0.66
N ILE A 56 15.70 -9.93 -1.45
CA ILE A 56 17.02 -9.44 -1.03
C ILE A 56 16.84 -8.60 0.23
N ASN A 57 17.64 -8.86 1.26
CA ASN A 57 17.54 -8.21 2.58
C ASN A 57 18.83 -7.48 3.01
N SER A 58 19.74 -7.22 2.07
CA SER A 58 20.98 -6.48 2.33
C SER A 58 20.69 -4.99 2.51
N ARG A 59 20.82 -4.52 3.76
CA ARG A 59 20.46 -3.15 4.19
C ARG A 59 20.96 -1.99 3.32
N PRO A 60 22.18 -1.96 2.74
CA PRO A 60 22.59 -0.79 1.95
C PRO A 60 21.89 -0.70 0.59
N THR A 61 21.09 -1.70 0.21
CA THR A 61 20.44 -1.76 -1.11
C THR A 61 18.94 -1.58 -1.06
N LEU A 62 18.33 -1.46 0.13
CA LEU A 62 16.89 -1.36 0.29
C LEU A 62 16.45 0.09 0.42
N HIS A 63 15.50 0.46 -0.43
CA HIS A 63 14.87 1.78 -0.46
C HIS A 63 13.38 1.64 -0.20
N ARG A 64 12.81 2.70 0.37
CA ARG A 64 11.36 2.87 0.44
C ARG A 64 10.97 3.70 -0.76
N CYS A 65 10.26 3.10 -1.70
CA CYS A 65 9.74 3.77 -2.88
C CYS A 65 8.25 4.09 -2.68
N HIS A 66 7.79 5.11 -3.39
CA HIS A 66 6.37 5.44 -3.49
C HIS A 66 5.79 4.82 -4.77
N ILE A 67 4.53 4.39 -4.73
CA ILE A 67 3.81 3.93 -5.92
C ILE A 67 3.48 5.14 -6.79
N ILE A 68 3.04 6.24 -6.17
CA ILE A 68 2.88 7.54 -6.83
C ILE A 68 4.09 8.41 -6.50
N PRO A 69 4.88 8.84 -7.50
CA PRO A 69 6.11 9.57 -7.24
C PRO A 69 5.85 10.95 -6.62
N GLU A 70 6.75 11.39 -5.74
CA GLU A 70 6.61 12.64 -4.97
C GLU A 70 6.58 13.93 -5.82
N ILE A 71 7.06 13.86 -7.07
CA ILE A 71 7.38 15.04 -7.91
C ILE A 71 6.26 15.36 -8.91
N GLU A 72 5.06 14.81 -8.75
CA GLU A 72 3.91 15.29 -9.53
C GLU A 72 3.47 16.66 -9.01
N GLN A 73 3.97 17.72 -9.67
CA GLN A 73 3.59 19.12 -9.42
C GLN A 73 2.06 19.20 -9.30
N ASP A 74 1.58 19.93 -8.28
CA ASP A 74 0.17 20.21 -7.98
C ASP A 74 -0.69 19.07 -7.41
N THR A 75 -0.11 17.94 -7.00
CA THR A 75 -0.87 16.90 -6.27
C THR A 75 -0.70 17.00 -4.76
N CYS A 76 -1.79 16.81 -4.00
CA CYS A 76 -1.77 16.71 -2.54
C CYS A 76 -0.86 15.54 -2.16
N ASN A 77 0.33 15.86 -1.66
CA ASN A 77 1.45 14.91 -1.60
C ASN A 77 1.21 13.84 -0.51
N PRO A 78 0.99 12.56 -0.86
CA PRO A 78 0.69 11.50 0.11
C PRO A 78 1.95 10.99 0.83
N LYS A 79 2.96 11.85 1.06
CA LYS A 79 4.29 11.55 1.63
C LYS A 79 4.29 10.79 2.95
N HIS A 80 3.13 10.72 3.58
CA HIS A 80 2.96 10.20 4.92
C HIS A 80 2.06 8.97 4.95
N GLU A 81 1.51 8.56 3.82
CA GLU A 81 0.62 7.40 3.74
C GLU A 81 1.46 6.14 3.45
N PRO A 82 1.72 5.27 4.45
CA PRO A 82 2.49 4.04 4.23
C PRO A 82 1.86 3.11 3.18
N ARG A 83 0.56 3.27 2.88
CA ARG A 83 -0.16 2.54 1.83
C ARG A 83 0.16 3.04 0.41
N ASP A 84 0.92 4.11 0.27
CA ASP A 84 1.53 4.54 -1.00
C ASP A 84 3.00 4.09 -1.11
N GLY A 85 3.56 3.42 -0.11
CA GLY A 85 4.98 3.04 -0.13
C GLY A 85 5.26 1.56 -0.05
N MET A 86 6.47 1.16 -0.47
CA MET A 86 6.98 -0.22 -0.42
C MET A 86 8.50 -0.31 -0.38
N ILE A 87 9.02 -1.44 0.13
CA ILE A 87 10.46 -1.74 0.13
C ILE A 87 10.87 -2.46 -1.16
N MET A 88 11.79 -1.85 -1.90
CA MET A 88 12.45 -2.46 -3.05
C MET A 88 13.97 -2.37 -2.93
N CYS A 89 14.68 -3.27 -3.62
CA CYS A 89 16.12 -3.07 -3.80
C CYS A 89 16.37 -2.02 -4.89
N SER A 90 17.57 -1.40 -4.91
CA SER A 90 17.93 -0.36 -5.89
C SER A 90 17.58 -0.72 -7.34
N ASN A 91 17.80 -1.98 -7.74
CA ASN A 91 17.53 -2.43 -9.10
C ASN A 91 16.03 -2.44 -9.41
N HIS A 92 15.20 -3.04 -8.54
CA HIS A 92 13.76 -3.08 -8.76
C HIS A 92 13.12 -1.71 -8.64
N GLN A 93 13.60 -0.86 -7.73
CA GLN A 93 13.12 0.52 -7.66
C GLN A 93 13.41 1.27 -8.97
N ASN A 94 14.65 1.22 -9.45
CA ASN A 94 15.01 1.92 -10.69
C ASN A 94 14.13 1.46 -11.86
N LEU A 95 13.97 0.15 -12.03
CA LEU A 95 13.13 -0.43 -13.07
C LEU A 95 11.63 -0.12 -12.89
N PHE A 96 11.16 0.05 -11.65
CA PHE A 96 9.79 0.49 -11.37
C PHE A 96 9.59 1.96 -11.78
N ASP A 97 10.53 2.82 -11.40
CA ASP A 97 10.49 4.27 -11.67
C ASP A 97 10.61 4.59 -13.17
N VAL A 98 11.36 3.78 -13.93
CA VAL A 98 11.46 3.89 -15.40
C VAL A 98 10.42 3.03 -16.15
N TYR A 99 9.38 2.59 -15.45
CA TYR A 99 8.21 1.92 -16.02
C TYR A 99 8.46 0.56 -16.69
N CYS A 100 9.56 -0.13 -16.42
CA CYS A 100 9.87 -1.43 -17.05
C CYS A 100 8.90 -2.55 -16.66
N PHE A 101 8.19 -2.42 -15.54
CA PHE A 101 7.18 -3.36 -15.07
C PHE A 101 6.10 -2.64 -14.28
N PHE A 102 4.98 -3.32 -14.08
CA PHE A 102 3.97 -2.92 -13.10
C PHE A 102 3.62 -4.08 -12.16
N ILE A 103 2.94 -3.74 -11.08
CA ILE A 103 2.36 -4.70 -10.13
C ILE A 103 0.85 -4.68 -10.33
N ARG A 104 0.22 -5.84 -10.42
CA ARG A 104 -1.23 -6.00 -10.56
C ARG A 104 -1.82 -6.66 -9.33
N TYR A 105 -2.87 -6.08 -8.75
CA TYR A 105 -3.70 -6.81 -7.82
C TYR A 105 -4.70 -7.70 -8.57
N ILE A 106 -4.76 -8.98 -8.22
CA ILE A 106 -5.69 -9.97 -8.77
C ILE A 106 -6.73 -10.28 -7.68
N PRO A 107 -7.98 -9.79 -7.80
CA PRO A 107 -8.99 -9.95 -6.76
C PRO A 107 -9.31 -11.41 -6.43
N ASN A 108 -9.42 -12.28 -7.45
CA ASN A 108 -9.76 -13.70 -7.28
C ASN A 108 -8.75 -14.45 -6.39
N SER A 109 -7.46 -14.24 -6.63
CA SER A 109 -6.39 -14.88 -5.83
C SER A 109 -5.98 -14.04 -4.62
N ARG A 110 -6.46 -12.79 -4.53
CA ARG A 110 -6.12 -11.79 -3.51
C ARG A 110 -4.61 -11.54 -3.40
N ARG A 111 -3.92 -11.54 -4.53
CA ARG A 111 -2.44 -11.41 -4.61
C ARG A 111 -2.04 -10.21 -5.46
N PHE A 112 -0.87 -9.67 -5.15
CA PHE A 112 -0.16 -8.73 -6.02
C PHE A 112 0.81 -9.51 -6.91
N VAL A 113 0.71 -9.34 -8.22
CA VAL A 113 1.47 -10.08 -9.22
C VAL A 113 2.40 -9.13 -9.97
N PHE A 114 3.65 -9.54 -10.14
CA PHE A 114 4.64 -8.78 -10.89
C PHE A 114 4.51 -9.06 -12.39
N ILE A 115 4.42 -8.00 -13.19
CA ILE A 115 4.26 -8.10 -14.65
C ILE A 115 5.39 -7.35 -15.35
N ASN A 116 6.36 -8.11 -15.85
CA ASN A 116 7.37 -7.62 -16.78
C ASN A 116 6.68 -7.12 -18.07
N TYR A 117 6.61 -5.79 -18.25
CA TYR A 117 5.95 -5.18 -19.41
C TYR A 117 6.94 -4.78 -20.51
N SER A 118 8.20 -4.54 -20.12
CA SER A 118 9.30 -4.16 -21.02
C SER A 118 9.97 -5.34 -21.73
N ASP A 119 9.55 -6.57 -21.43
CA ASP A 119 10.15 -7.82 -21.93
C ASP A 119 11.67 -7.95 -21.64
N LEU A 120 12.13 -7.33 -20.55
CA LEU A 120 13.54 -7.42 -20.14
C LEU A 120 13.87 -8.83 -19.61
N PRO A 121 14.93 -9.51 -20.11
CA PRO A 121 15.28 -10.87 -19.69
C PRO A 121 15.54 -11.03 -18.18
N GLU A 122 16.12 -10.01 -17.55
CA GLU A 122 16.39 -9.98 -16.11
C GLU A 122 15.12 -9.95 -15.25
N LEU A 123 13.98 -9.53 -15.82
CA LEU A 123 12.68 -9.47 -15.14
C LEU A 123 11.83 -10.73 -15.37
N LEU A 124 12.18 -11.56 -16.35
CA LEU A 124 11.48 -12.80 -16.67
C LEU A 124 11.32 -13.76 -15.47
N PRO A 125 12.32 -13.93 -14.57
CA PRO A 125 12.15 -14.78 -13.39
C PRO A 125 11.04 -14.33 -12.45
N PHE A 126 10.62 -13.06 -12.52
CA PHE A 126 9.60 -12.47 -11.66
C PHE A 126 8.23 -12.32 -12.34
N HIS A 127 8.16 -12.39 -13.67
CA HIS A 127 6.92 -12.27 -14.44
C HIS A 127 5.91 -13.35 -14.05
N ASP A 128 4.64 -12.97 -13.95
CA ASP A 128 3.52 -13.84 -13.55
C ASP A 128 3.72 -14.55 -12.20
N LYS A 129 4.39 -13.88 -11.26
CA LYS A 129 4.58 -14.39 -9.90
C LYS A 129 4.09 -13.40 -8.85
N ALA A 130 3.46 -13.93 -7.82
CA ALA A 130 2.95 -13.15 -6.71
C ALA A 130 4.08 -12.67 -5.79
N ILE A 131 4.14 -11.37 -5.52
CA ILE A 131 5.18 -10.70 -4.72
C ILE A 131 4.80 -10.64 -3.24
N ALA A 132 5.76 -10.34 -2.35
CA ALA A 132 5.60 -10.39 -0.90
C ALA A 132 4.80 -9.20 -0.32
N LEU A 133 3.57 -9.00 -0.79
CA LEU A 133 2.63 -8.03 -0.24
C LEU A 133 1.39 -8.75 0.31
N ASP A 134 1.15 -8.57 1.61
CA ASP A 134 -0.03 -9.10 2.28
C ASP A 134 -1.20 -8.11 2.17
N ILE A 135 -2.23 -8.49 1.43
CA ILE A 135 -3.44 -7.69 1.27
C ILE A 135 -4.20 -7.46 2.60
N ASN A 136 -4.01 -8.34 3.58
CA ASN A 136 -4.66 -8.20 4.89
C ASN A 136 -3.87 -7.26 5.82
N ASP A 137 -2.73 -6.73 5.37
CA ASP A 137 -1.97 -5.80 6.18
C ASP A 137 -2.68 -4.45 6.41
N ARG A 138 -2.43 -3.81 7.56
CA ARG A 138 -3.03 -2.51 7.91
C ARG A 138 -2.44 -1.41 7.03
N TYR A 139 -1.19 -1.59 6.62
CA TYR A 139 -0.46 -0.72 5.72
C TYR A 139 -0.31 -1.35 4.32
N ALA A 140 -1.11 -2.37 3.97
CA ALA A 140 -1.11 -2.94 2.63
C ALA A 140 -1.36 -1.83 1.59
N PRO A 141 -0.55 -1.72 0.52
CA PRO A 141 -0.75 -0.68 -0.46
C PRO A 141 -2.11 -0.78 -1.12
N PHE A 142 -2.69 0.36 -1.50
CA PHE A 142 -3.98 0.34 -2.18
C PHE A 142 -3.84 -0.21 -3.60
N PRO A 143 -4.61 -1.25 -3.96
CA PRO A 143 -4.64 -1.76 -5.33
C PRO A 143 -4.92 -0.70 -6.39
N SER A 144 -5.71 0.34 -6.06
CA SER A 144 -5.98 1.47 -6.94
C SER A 144 -4.74 2.30 -7.31
N LEU A 145 -3.72 2.38 -6.45
CA LEU A 145 -2.48 3.10 -6.78
C LEU A 145 -1.69 2.35 -7.85
N PHE A 146 -1.75 1.02 -7.83
CA PHE A 146 -1.13 0.20 -8.87
C PHE A 146 -1.84 0.31 -10.23
N ILE A 147 -3.14 0.59 -10.27
CA ILE A 147 -3.86 0.92 -11.51
C ILE A 147 -3.25 2.18 -12.15
N LEU A 148 -2.98 3.22 -11.35
CA LEU A 148 -2.38 4.46 -11.85
C LEU A 148 -0.98 4.20 -12.41
N HIS A 149 -0.16 3.46 -11.66
CA HIS A 149 1.18 3.09 -12.12
C HIS A 149 1.15 2.28 -13.42
N GLU A 150 0.28 1.27 -13.51
CA GLU A 150 0.12 0.48 -14.73
C GLU A 150 -0.29 1.34 -15.92
N MET A 151 -1.21 2.29 -15.75
CA MET A 151 -1.61 3.20 -16.83
C MET A 151 -0.43 4.03 -17.32
N ARG A 152 0.47 4.48 -16.41
CA ARG A 152 1.73 5.14 -16.81
C ARG A 152 2.64 4.19 -17.58
N VAL A 153 2.81 2.96 -17.12
CA VAL A 153 3.63 1.94 -17.81
C VAL A 153 3.12 1.70 -19.23
N ARG A 154 1.81 1.51 -19.41
CA ARG A 154 1.21 1.33 -20.74
C ARG A 154 1.34 2.57 -21.62
N GLY A 155 1.25 3.77 -21.04
CA GLY A 155 1.51 5.02 -21.74
C GLY A 155 2.96 5.15 -22.20
N PHE A 156 3.91 4.61 -21.43
CA PHE A 156 5.34 4.58 -21.79
C PHE A 156 5.64 3.58 -22.92
N TYR A 157 4.88 2.49 -22.99
CA TYR A 157 5.00 1.45 -24.03
C TYR A 157 3.71 1.32 -24.88
N PRO A 158 3.37 2.33 -25.71
CA PRO A 158 2.06 2.42 -26.37
C PRO A 158 1.81 1.35 -27.44
N PHE A 159 2.84 0.61 -27.85
CA PHE A 159 2.76 -0.42 -28.90
C PHE A 159 2.80 -1.84 -28.35
N GLU A 160 3.03 -2.01 -27.04
CA GLU A 160 3.00 -3.33 -26.42
C GLU A 160 1.55 -3.83 -26.28
N PRO A 161 1.32 -5.15 -26.31
CA PRO A 161 -0.02 -5.71 -26.17
C PRO A 161 -0.73 -5.22 -24.90
N VAL A 162 -2.00 -4.83 -25.08
CA VAL A 162 -2.83 -4.32 -23.98
C VAL A 162 -3.23 -5.43 -23.02
N ALA A 163 -3.38 -6.66 -23.51
CA ALA A 163 -3.80 -7.79 -22.70
C ALA A 163 -2.70 -8.85 -22.67
N GLN A 164 -2.07 -9.00 -21.52
CA GLN A 164 -1.25 -10.16 -21.20
C GLN A 164 -2.12 -11.19 -20.48
N ALA A 165 -1.82 -12.46 -20.64
CA ALA A 165 -2.57 -13.52 -19.99
C ALA A 165 -1.89 -13.83 -18.64
N ILE A 166 -2.60 -13.72 -17.52
CA ILE A 166 -2.08 -14.19 -16.22
C ILE A 166 -2.69 -15.56 -15.94
N PRO A 167 -1.88 -16.55 -15.53
CA PRO A 167 -2.40 -17.81 -15.01
C PRO A 167 -3.21 -17.59 -13.72
N ASP A 168 -4.40 -18.21 -13.64
CA ASP A 168 -5.25 -18.17 -12.44
C ASP A 168 -4.51 -18.66 -11.18
N ASP A 169 -3.63 -19.65 -11.34
CA ASP A 169 -2.75 -20.15 -10.27
C ASP A 169 -1.38 -19.48 -10.36
N THR A 170 -1.34 -18.17 -10.11
CA THR A 170 -0.08 -17.42 -10.06
C THR A 170 0.76 -17.90 -8.86
N PRO A 171 1.90 -18.57 -9.06
CA PRO A 171 2.71 -19.02 -7.94
C PRO A 171 3.34 -17.83 -7.21
N TRP A 172 3.64 -18.01 -5.93
CA TRP A 172 4.47 -17.04 -5.20
C TRP A 172 5.89 -17.03 -5.76
N GLN A 173 6.58 -15.90 -5.67
CA GLN A 173 8.01 -15.82 -5.99
C GLN A 173 8.79 -16.94 -5.27
N ASP A 174 9.73 -17.57 -5.97
CA ASP A 174 10.45 -18.74 -5.47
C ASP A 174 11.18 -18.46 -4.15
N LEU A 175 11.63 -17.22 -3.96
CA LEU A 175 12.31 -16.76 -2.74
C LEU A 175 11.35 -16.58 -1.55
N ILE A 176 10.06 -16.36 -1.81
CA ILE A 176 9.03 -16.26 -0.77
C ILE A 176 8.71 -17.66 -0.22
N THR A 177 8.66 -18.67 -1.08
CA THR A 177 8.35 -20.06 -0.70
C THR A 177 9.57 -20.77 -0.11
N SER A 178 10.74 -20.67 -0.74
CA SER A 178 11.96 -21.39 -0.33
C SER A 178 12.52 -20.95 1.03
N ASN A 179 12.38 -19.67 1.39
CA ASN A 179 12.90 -19.14 2.65
C ASN A 179 11.92 -19.28 3.82
N GLY A 180 10.74 -19.87 3.61
CA GLY A 180 9.68 -19.94 4.62
C GLY A 180 9.10 -18.56 4.96
N VAL A 181 9.23 -17.57 4.07
CA VAL A 181 8.63 -16.24 4.24
C VAL A 181 7.11 -16.32 4.16
N PHE A 182 6.57 -17.19 3.30
CA PHE A 182 5.15 -17.47 3.22
C PHE A 182 4.85 -18.90 3.64
N ASN A 183 3.88 -19.05 4.54
CA ASN A 183 3.36 -20.35 4.93
C ASN A 183 2.16 -20.68 4.04
N ILE A 184 2.35 -21.63 3.12
CA ILE A 184 1.31 -22.07 2.17
C ILE A 184 0.08 -22.63 2.88
N ASN A 185 0.26 -23.31 4.02
CA ASN A 185 -0.83 -23.95 4.74
C ASN A 185 -1.74 -22.94 5.44
N SER A 186 -1.17 -21.85 5.98
CA SER A 186 -1.96 -20.80 6.66
C SER A 186 -2.33 -19.65 5.73
N GLY A 187 -1.67 -19.51 4.58
CA GLY A 187 -1.84 -18.37 3.67
C GLY A 187 -1.29 -17.05 4.23
N THR A 188 -0.31 -17.11 5.14
CA THR A 188 0.20 -15.93 5.87
C THR A 188 1.71 -15.76 5.76
N PHE A 189 2.17 -14.52 5.87
CA PHE A 189 3.59 -14.19 5.91
C PHE A 189 4.18 -14.35 7.31
N ASN A 190 5.35 -14.99 7.39
CA ASN A 190 6.15 -15.14 8.61
C ASN A 190 7.02 -13.90 8.82
N ARG A 191 6.54 -12.95 9.62
CA ARG A 191 7.26 -11.70 9.89
C ARG A 191 8.25 -11.79 11.05
N SER A 192 7.98 -12.64 12.03
CA SER A 192 8.84 -12.82 13.22
C SER A 192 9.99 -13.78 12.97
N SER A 193 11.19 -13.46 13.45
CA SER A 193 12.41 -14.28 13.31
C SER A 193 12.49 -15.48 14.26
N ASN A 194 11.37 -16.03 14.74
CA ASN A 194 11.27 -16.92 15.91
C ASN A 194 11.67 -16.24 17.22
N ARG A 195 10.70 -15.58 17.87
CA ARG A 195 10.57 -15.63 19.33
C ARG A 195 9.11 -15.95 19.63
N SER A 196 8.88 -17.13 20.20
CA SER A 196 7.62 -17.46 20.83
C SER A 196 7.28 -16.37 21.83
N ASN A 197 6.17 -15.68 21.63
CA ASN A 197 5.18 -15.35 22.65
C ASN A 197 3.95 -14.76 21.95
N SER A 198 2.83 -15.49 22.07
CA SER A 198 1.44 -15.06 21.85
C SER A 198 1.21 -13.89 20.88
N ILE A 199 1.06 -14.19 19.59
CA ILE A 199 0.61 -13.23 18.59
C ILE A 199 -0.92 -13.04 18.76
N PRO A 200 -1.43 -11.81 18.86
CA PRO A 200 -2.87 -11.55 18.81
C PRO A 200 -3.44 -12.01 17.47
N THR A 201 -4.50 -12.82 17.52
CA THR A 201 -5.20 -13.35 16.35
C THR A 201 -5.71 -12.19 15.49
N ARG A 202 -5.13 -12.01 14.30
CA ARG A 202 -5.62 -11.03 13.33
C ARG A 202 -6.95 -11.54 12.75
N PRO A 203 -7.98 -10.71 12.60
CA PRO A 203 -9.22 -11.12 11.95
C PRO A 203 -8.92 -11.59 10.53
N GLN A 204 -9.21 -12.86 10.26
CA GLN A 204 -9.18 -13.42 8.91
C GLN A 204 -10.38 -12.86 8.14
N LEU A 205 -10.14 -12.17 7.03
CA LEU A 205 -11.21 -11.79 6.13
C LEU A 205 -11.73 -13.07 5.47
N GLU A 206 -12.99 -13.42 5.71
CA GLU A 206 -13.64 -14.58 5.09
C GLU A 206 -13.46 -14.52 3.57
N SER A 207 -12.81 -15.55 3.02
CA SER A 207 -12.71 -15.73 1.58
C SER A 207 -14.12 -16.06 1.07
N ASN A 208 -14.85 -15.03 0.65
CA ASN A 208 -16.00 -15.22 -0.20
C ASN A 208 -15.49 -15.70 -1.55
N THR A 209 -15.28 -17.01 -1.67
CA THR A 209 -15.08 -17.67 -2.95
C THR A 209 -16.37 -17.47 -3.73
N MET A 210 -16.42 -16.42 -4.56
CA MET A 210 -17.47 -16.32 -5.55
C MET A 210 -17.41 -17.58 -6.40
N THR A 211 -18.51 -18.33 -6.42
CA THR A 211 -18.64 -19.56 -7.18
C THR A 211 -18.54 -19.19 -8.65
N VAL A 212 -17.34 -19.37 -9.23
CA VAL A 212 -17.11 -19.19 -10.65
C VAL A 212 -17.90 -20.29 -11.35
N GLY A 213 -19.03 -19.90 -11.96
CA GLY A 213 -19.75 -20.78 -12.87
C GLY A 213 -18.83 -21.17 -14.02
N ASN A 214 -18.84 -22.46 -14.39
CA ASN A 214 -18.10 -23.08 -15.49
C ASN A 214 -17.74 -22.09 -16.63
N ALA A 215 -16.57 -21.47 -16.54
CA ALA A 215 -16.04 -20.60 -17.57
C ALA A 215 -14.96 -21.35 -18.34
N SER A 216 -15.05 -21.22 -19.66
CA SER A 216 -14.18 -21.80 -20.69
C SER A 216 -12.69 -21.76 -20.33
N SER A 217 -11.96 -22.82 -20.70
CA SER A 217 -10.51 -23.05 -20.51
C SER A 217 -9.58 -22.06 -21.24
N GLY A 218 -10.01 -20.83 -21.51
CA GLY A 218 -9.17 -19.79 -22.08
C GLY A 218 -8.38 -19.10 -20.98
N THR A 219 -7.06 -18.95 -21.15
CA THR A 219 -6.23 -18.19 -20.21
C THR A 219 -6.81 -16.78 -20.04
N PRO A 220 -7.16 -16.36 -18.80
CA PRO A 220 -7.72 -15.04 -18.57
C PRO A 220 -6.75 -13.96 -19.05
N LEU A 221 -7.21 -13.17 -20.02
CA LEU A 221 -6.54 -11.94 -20.39
C LEU A 221 -6.67 -10.93 -19.24
N LEU A 222 -5.72 -10.00 -19.13
CA LEU A 222 -5.78 -8.85 -18.22
C LEU A 222 -6.09 -7.56 -18.98
N PRO A 223 -7.29 -7.41 -19.55
CA PRO A 223 -7.71 -6.09 -19.94
C PRO A 223 -7.82 -5.25 -18.67
N LEU A 224 -7.24 -4.06 -18.65
CA LEU A 224 -7.62 -3.05 -17.66
C LEU A 224 -8.87 -2.32 -18.16
N ASN A 225 -9.97 -3.07 -18.27
CA ASN A 225 -11.26 -2.53 -18.66
C ASN A 225 -12.04 -2.00 -17.44
N GLN A 226 -13.20 -1.41 -17.70
CA GLN A 226 -14.04 -0.81 -16.65
C GLN A 226 -14.44 -1.81 -15.56
N ASP A 227 -14.72 -3.07 -15.94
CA ASP A 227 -15.18 -4.10 -14.99
C ASP A 227 -14.04 -4.52 -14.06
N VAL A 228 -12.83 -4.74 -14.59
CA VAL A 228 -11.63 -5.05 -13.80
C VAL A 228 -11.27 -3.90 -12.88
N ILE A 229 -11.35 -2.65 -13.36
CA ILE A 229 -11.13 -1.47 -12.52
C ILE A 229 -12.16 -1.43 -11.39
N ALA A 230 -13.45 -1.63 -11.69
CA ALA A 230 -14.50 -1.64 -10.68
C ALA A 230 -14.30 -2.74 -9.63
N GLU A 231 -13.86 -3.92 -10.03
CA GLU A 231 -13.54 -5.03 -9.14
C GLU A 231 -12.36 -4.71 -8.22
N ILE A 232 -11.27 -4.15 -8.76
CA ILE A 232 -10.11 -3.73 -7.97
C ILE A 232 -10.49 -2.61 -7.00
N LEU A 233 -11.33 -1.66 -7.41
CA LEU A 233 -11.83 -0.59 -6.52
C LEU A 233 -12.72 -1.15 -5.41
N ALA A 234 -13.63 -2.08 -5.75
CA ALA A 234 -14.46 -2.77 -4.76
C ALA A 234 -13.60 -3.54 -3.75
N ALA A 235 -12.58 -4.26 -4.23
CA ALA A 235 -11.62 -4.95 -3.38
C ALA A 235 -10.86 -3.97 -2.49
N THR A 236 -10.39 -2.85 -3.05
CA THR A 236 -9.72 -1.77 -2.29
C THR A 236 -10.60 -1.29 -1.14
N HIS A 237 -11.87 -0.96 -1.40
CA HIS A 237 -12.79 -0.50 -0.37
C HIS A 237 -13.11 -1.56 0.70
N ALA A 238 -13.04 -2.84 0.35
CA ALA A 238 -13.23 -3.94 1.29
C ALA A 238 -12.01 -4.21 2.19
N MET A 239 -10.83 -3.68 1.85
CA MET A 239 -9.59 -3.97 2.56
C MET A 239 -9.56 -3.43 4.00
N PRO A 240 -8.91 -4.14 4.94
CA PRO A 240 -8.62 -3.60 6.26
C PRO A 240 -7.80 -2.30 6.22
N SER A 241 -6.85 -2.17 5.29
CA SER A 241 -6.03 -0.95 5.17
C SER A 241 -6.86 0.25 4.74
N TRP A 242 -7.85 0.07 3.86
CA TRP A 242 -8.77 1.14 3.47
C TRP A 242 -9.62 1.61 4.64
N LYS A 243 -10.20 0.68 5.40
CA LYS A 243 -10.95 1.02 6.62
C LYS A 243 -10.07 1.72 7.65
N ALA A 244 -8.82 1.25 7.82
CA ALA A 244 -7.86 1.89 8.71
C ALA A 244 -7.51 3.32 8.24
N CYS A 245 -7.23 3.51 6.94
CA CYS A 245 -7.01 4.83 6.36
C CYS A 245 -8.23 5.74 6.54
N GLN A 246 -9.44 5.23 6.32
CA GLN A 246 -10.66 5.98 6.53
C GLN A 246 -10.78 6.38 8.01
N MET A 247 -10.60 5.46 8.96
CA MET A 247 -10.63 5.81 10.39
C MET A 247 -9.54 6.83 10.76
N GLU A 248 -8.31 6.63 10.30
CA GLU A 248 -7.17 7.54 10.52
C GLU A 248 -7.37 8.93 9.88
N GLY A 249 -8.07 8.99 8.75
CA GLY A 249 -8.33 10.22 7.99
C GLY A 249 -9.67 10.89 8.27
N THR A 250 -10.65 10.18 8.84
CA THR A 250 -12.04 10.67 9.04
C THR A 250 -12.52 10.67 10.48
N ASP A 251 -11.84 10.01 11.43
CA ASP A 251 -12.13 10.16 12.87
C ASP A 251 -11.52 11.44 13.46
N TRP A 252 -11.86 12.56 12.84
CA TRP A 252 -11.66 13.89 13.42
C TRP A 252 -12.91 14.36 14.16
N THR A 253 -13.74 13.44 14.63
CA THR A 253 -14.89 13.79 15.48
C THR A 253 -14.36 14.22 16.85
N GLY A 254 -14.60 15.49 17.19
CA GLY A 254 -14.07 16.14 18.39
C GLY A 254 -13.57 17.55 18.11
N THR A 255 -13.28 18.28 19.17
CA THR A 255 -12.57 19.57 19.14
C THR A 255 -11.14 19.41 18.61
N ALA A 256 -10.50 20.51 18.20
CA ALA A 256 -9.11 20.48 17.73
C ALA A 256 -8.17 19.88 18.79
N GLU A 257 -8.39 20.20 20.06
CA GLU A 257 -7.63 19.71 21.21
C GLU A 257 -7.80 18.21 21.42
N GLU A 258 -9.02 17.68 21.27
CA GLU A 258 -9.29 16.23 21.35
C GLU A 258 -8.59 15.49 20.20
N ASN A 259 -8.58 16.08 19.02
CA ASN A 259 -7.91 15.54 17.85
C ASN A 259 -6.38 15.55 17.99
N ILE A 260 -5.81 16.63 18.55
CA ILE A 260 -4.38 16.71 18.91
C ILE A 260 -4.03 15.66 19.97
N GLN A 261 -4.85 15.51 21.02
CA GLN A 261 -4.61 14.51 22.08
C GLN A 261 -4.72 13.07 21.56
N LYS A 262 -5.72 12.76 20.71
CA LYS A 262 -5.84 11.45 20.05
C LYS A 262 -4.57 11.14 19.25
N TYR A 263 -4.09 12.11 18.47
CA TYR A 263 -2.87 11.97 17.66
C TYR A 263 -1.62 11.76 18.52
N VAL A 264 -1.36 12.63 19.50
CA VAL A 264 -0.23 12.53 20.44
C VAL A 264 -0.22 11.18 21.17
N SER A 265 -1.40 10.73 21.61
CA SER A 265 -1.57 9.43 22.27
C SER A 265 -1.26 8.25 21.32
N SER A 266 -1.64 8.35 20.04
CA SER A 266 -1.41 7.30 19.05
C SER A 266 0.06 7.14 18.61
N ILE A 267 0.85 8.21 18.68
CA ILE A 267 2.26 8.23 18.26
C ILE A 267 3.20 7.79 19.38
N GLY A 268 2.69 7.68 20.62
CA GLY A 268 3.48 7.20 21.75
C GLY A 268 4.57 8.17 22.19
N MET A 269 4.39 9.48 21.95
CA MET A 269 5.23 10.50 22.57
C MET A 269 4.81 10.63 24.04
N GLN A 270 5.33 9.75 24.91
CA GLN A 270 5.38 10.09 26.32
C GLN A 270 6.46 11.17 26.48
N ASP A 271 6.01 12.40 26.70
CA ASP A 271 6.87 13.53 27.02
C ASP A 271 7.76 13.22 28.24
N GLU A 272 9.04 12.96 27.99
CA GLU A 272 10.11 13.28 28.94
C GLU A 272 10.48 14.77 28.83
N PHE A 273 9.49 15.68 28.79
CA PHE A 273 9.76 17.09 29.06
C PHE A 273 9.79 17.33 30.57
N ARG A 274 10.89 16.92 31.20
CA ARG A 274 11.28 17.46 32.51
C ARG A 274 11.66 18.93 32.32
N ILE A 275 10.78 19.83 32.77
CA ILE A 275 11.09 21.25 32.93
C ILE A 275 12.32 21.37 33.86
N PRO A 276 13.44 21.94 33.41
CA PRO A 276 14.59 22.18 34.27
C PRO A 276 14.27 23.30 35.27
N GLY A 277 14.00 22.89 36.50
CA GLY A 277 14.28 23.58 37.77
C GLY A 277 14.17 25.09 37.83
N ASP A 278 13.12 25.55 38.51
CA ASP A 278 13.14 26.77 39.31
C ASP A 278 14.40 26.80 40.18
N ARG A 279 15.30 27.74 39.89
CA ARG A 279 16.35 28.12 40.84
C ARG A 279 15.72 29.09 41.84
N GLU A 280 15.39 28.57 43.01
CA GLU A 280 15.16 29.38 44.21
C GLU A 280 16.43 30.22 44.47
N ALA A 281 16.26 31.55 44.42
CA ALA A 281 17.20 32.48 44.99
C ALA A 281 17.02 32.44 46.52
N SER A 282 18.03 31.91 47.22
CA SER A 282 18.20 32.10 48.67
C SER A 282 19.10 33.32 48.93
N PRO A 283 18.89 34.02 50.07
CA PRO A 283 19.33 35.39 50.32
C PRO A 283 20.84 35.60 50.47
#